data_AF-A0A7V3U1A5-F1
#
_entry.id   AF-A0A7V3U1A5-F1
#
_cell.length_a   1.000
_cell.length_b   1.000
_cell.length_c   1.000
_cell.angle_alpha   90.00
_cell.angle_beta   90.00
_cell.angle_gamma   90.00
#
_symmetry.space_group_name_H-M   'P 1'
#
loop_
_entity.id
_entity.type
_entity.pdbx_description
1 polymer ?
#
loop_
_entity_poly.entity_id
_entity_poly.type
_entity_poly.pdbx_seq_one_letter_code
_entity_poly.pdbx_strand_id
1 'polypeptide(L)'
;MAISAATPPDTPKEVLLEFPDNRLLIDLCGEYDRNLAHIEQQFSIQIARRGNRLALIGEEDAALAAARVLNALYARLESGRPLEMGDVEGEIRMGDSAMMAKAPDGGQIEMFKGGPVEIRTRKKLVEPRTEAQKAYVKSLFENELCFGIGPAGTGKTYLAVAVGVNLFLDGKVDKIILSRPAVEAGERLGFLPGDMKDKIDPYMQPLYDALSDFLPGKQVAKLIEDKRIEIAPLAFMRGRTLSEAFVVLDEAQNATSMQMKMFLTRLGKGSRMVITGDRSQVDLQRGVVSGLHEAE
;
A
#
# COMPACT_ATOMS: atom_id res chain seq x y z
N MET A 1 -54.54 37.10 -34.04
CA MET A 1 -54.42 36.22 -32.86
C MET A 1 -53.42 35.13 -33.22
N ALA A 2 -52.21 35.20 -32.69
CA ALA A 2 -51.18 34.20 -32.91
C ALA A 2 -50.79 33.63 -31.55
N ILE A 3 -51.08 32.34 -31.40
CA ILE A 3 -50.76 31.48 -30.28
C ILE A 3 -49.23 31.35 -30.17
N SER A 4 -48.65 31.91 -29.11
CA SER A 4 -47.25 31.67 -28.75
C SER A 4 -47.17 30.27 -28.15
N ALA A 5 -46.57 29.33 -28.88
CA ALA A 5 -46.24 28.02 -28.37
C ALA A 5 -45.26 28.19 -27.20
N ALA A 6 -45.67 27.73 -26.01
CA ALA A 6 -44.81 27.64 -24.86
C ALA A 6 -43.70 26.63 -25.17
N THR A 7 -42.45 27.07 -24.99
CA THR A 7 -41.26 26.22 -24.97
C THR A 7 -41.49 25.05 -24.00
N PRO A 8 -41.20 23.79 -24.38
CA PRO A 8 -41.28 22.69 -23.42
C PRO A 8 -40.31 22.95 -22.26
N PRO A 9 -40.66 22.59 -21.02
CA PRO A 9 -39.76 22.72 -19.89
C PRO A 9 -38.50 21.88 -20.15
N ASP A 10 -37.34 22.41 -19.76
CA ASP A 10 -36.05 21.72 -19.81
C ASP A 10 -36.18 20.32 -19.20
N THR A 11 -36.22 19.31 -20.05
CA THR A 11 -36.28 17.91 -19.60
C THR A 11 -34.95 17.64 -18.89
N PRO A 12 -34.94 17.25 -17.60
CA PRO A 12 -33.70 16.94 -16.92
C PRO A 12 -32.98 15.84 -17.70
N LYS A 13 -31.69 16.05 -17.98
CA LYS A 13 -30.88 15.11 -18.76
C LYS A 13 -30.77 13.80 -17.98
N GLU A 14 -31.14 12.71 -18.63
CA GLU A 14 -31.17 11.37 -18.07
C GLU A 14 -30.05 10.53 -18.68
N VAL A 15 -29.15 10.01 -17.84
CA VAL A 15 -28.14 9.03 -18.24
C VAL A 15 -28.63 7.65 -17.81
N LEU A 16 -28.84 6.75 -18.79
CA LEU A 16 -29.32 5.40 -18.54
C LEU A 16 -28.16 4.40 -18.53
N LEU A 17 -28.07 3.62 -17.47
CA LEU A 17 -27.18 2.47 -17.34
C LEU A 17 -27.99 1.18 -17.37
N GLU A 18 -27.48 0.17 -18.07
CA GLU A 18 -28.06 -1.15 -18.12
C GLU A 18 -27.04 -2.19 -17.64
N PHE A 19 -27.44 -3.02 -16.70
CA PHE A 19 -26.59 -4.04 -16.10
C PHE A 19 -27.14 -5.44 -16.45
N PRO A 20 -26.30 -6.36 -16.95
CA PRO A 20 -26.76 -7.66 -17.41
C PRO A 20 -27.09 -8.65 -16.28
N ASP A 21 -26.41 -8.57 -15.13
CA ASP A 21 -26.63 -9.46 -13.99
C ASP A 21 -27.38 -8.75 -12.85
N ASN A 22 -28.65 -9.14 -12.67
CA ASN A 22 -29.51 -8.59 -11.63
C ASN A 22 -29.02 -8.89 -10.20
N ARG A 23 -28.25 -9.97 -9.99
CA ARG A 23 -27.71 -10.31 -8.66
C ARG A 23 -26.62 -9.33 -8.27
N LEU A 24 -25.68 -9.08 -9.18
CA LEU A 24 -24.62 -8.08 -8.98
C LEU A 24 -25.20 -6.67 -8.87
N LEU A 25 -26.29 -6.38 -9.60
CA LEU A 25 -26.98 -5.10 -9.45
C LEU A 25 -27.59 -4.92 -8.04
N ILE A 26 -28.11 -5.99 -7.41
CA ILE A 26 -28.59 -5.93 -6.03
C ILE A 26 -27.43 -5.62 -5.08
N ASP A 27 -26.29 -6.29 -5.25
CA ASP A 27 -25.09 -6.07 -4.44
C ASP A 27 -24.52 -4.65 -4.65
N LEU A 28 -24.58 -4.12 -5.88
CA LEU A 28 -24.20 -2.76 -6.22
C LEU A 28 -25.05 -1.73 -5.49
N CYS A 29 -26.36 -1.92 -5.45
CA CYS A 29 -27.27 -1.02 -4.75
C CYS A 29 -27.01 -1.01 -3.23
N GLY A 30 -26.62 -2.18 -2.69
CA GLY A 30 -26.43 -2.38 -1.27
C GLY A 30 -27.74 -2.54 -0.50
N GLU A 31 -27.63 -2.91 0.78
CA GLU A 31 -28.81 -3.06 1.65
C GLU A 31 -29.60 -1.74 1.71
N TYR A 32 -30.90 -1.82 1.40
CA TYR A 32 -31.81 -0.67 1.34
C TYR A 32 -31.32 0.47 0.41
N ASP A 33 -30.65 0.11 -0.69
CA ASP A 33 -30.10 1.04 -1.68
C ASP A 33 -29.08 2.06 -1.11
N ARG A 34 -28.44 1.72 0.02
CA ARG A 34 -27.52 2.62 0.74
C ARG A 34 -26.36 3.14 -0.11
N ASN A 35 -25.87 2.36 -1.07
CA ASN A 35 -24.75 2.76 -1.92
C ASN A 35 -25.21 3.77 -2.97
N LEU A 36 -26.43 3.60 -3.51
CA LEU A 36 -27.02 4.56 -4.43
C LEU A 36 -27.27 5.89 -3.73
N ALA A 37 -27.86 5.85 -2.53
CA ALA A 37 -28.11 7.06 -1.73
C ALA A 37 -26.82 7.83 -1.42
N HIS A 38 -25.72 7.12 -1.18
CA HIS A 38 -24.43 7.76 -0.96
C HIS A 38 -23.88 8.44 -2.23
N ILE A 39 -23.99 7.79 -3.39
CA ILE A 39 -23.59 8.36 -4.69
C ILE A 39 -24.48 9.56 -5.06
N GLU A 40 -25.79 9.48 -4.82
CA GLU A 40 -26.74 10.59 -5.01
C GLU A 40 -26.32 11.82 -4.21
N GLN A 41 -25.97 11.64 -2.93
CA GLN A 41 -25.54 12.73 -2.05
C GLN A 41 -24.23 13.37 -2.51
N GLN A 42 -23.25 12.57 -2.91
CA GLN A 42 -21.93 13.07 -3.32
C GLN A 42 -21.99 13.86 -4.63
N PHE A 43 -22.71 13.36 -5.63
CA PHE A 43 -22.82 14.01 -6.94
C PHE A 43 -24.00 14.97 -7.06
N SER A 44 -24.85 15.09 -6.02
CA SER A 44 -26.07 15.90 -6.04
C SER A 44 -27.01 15.53 -7.21
N ILE A 45 -27.18 14.24 -7.46
CA ILE A 45 -28.06 13.68 -8.50
C ILE A 45 -29.14 12.79 -7.90
N GLN A 46 -30.12 12.38 -8.71
CA GLN A 46 -31.10 11.35 -8.38
C GLN A 46 -30.86 10.09 -9.20
N ILE A 47 -30.96 8.91 -8.58
CA ILE A 47 -30.78 7.61 -9.21
C ILE A 47 -32.09 6.81 -9.05
N ALA A 48 -32.79 6.59 -10.16
CA ALA A 48 -33.99 5.76 -10.19
C ALA A 48 -33.67 4.36 -10.72
N ARG A 49 -33.99 3.33 -9.91
CA ARG A 49 -33.84 1.93 -10.31
C ARG A 49 -35.10 1.43 -11.03
N ARG A 50 -34.94 0.87 -12.23
CA ARG A 50 -36.02 0.24 -13.02
C ARG A 50 -35.56 -1.12 -13.55
N GLY A 51 -35.86 -2.18 -12.80
CA GLY A 51 -35.44 -3.54 -13.16
C GLY A 51 -33.91 -3.68 -13.14
N ASN A 52 -33.33 -3.95 -14.31
CA ASN A 52 -31.89 -4.07 -14.53
C ASN A 52 -31.22 -2.75 -14.98
N ARG A 53 -31.96 -1.64 -14.94
CA ARG A 53 -31.48 -0.31 -15.35
C ARG A 53 -31.43 0.67 -14.18
N LEU A 54 -30.43 1.54 -14.20
CA LEU A 54 -30.34 2.72 -13.35
C LEU A 54 -30.44 3.97 -14.22
N ALA A 55 -31.37 4.86 -13.88
CA ALA A 55 -31.54 6.16 -14.52
C ALA A 55 -30.95 7.24 -13.60
N LEU A 56 -29.91 7.92 -14.07
CA LEU A 56 -29.25 9.01 -13.36
C LEU A 56 -29.80 10.33 -13.89
N ILE A 57 -30.38 11.13 -13.00
CA ILE A 57 -31.10 12.37 -13.32
C ILE A 57 -30.41 13.50 -12.57
N GLY A 58 -29.87 14.47 -13.29
CA GLY A 58 -29.14 15.58 -12.70
C GLY A 58 -28.42 16.44 -13.73
N GLU A 59 -27.44 17.19 -13.25
CA GLU A 59 -26.48 17.90 -14.12
C GLU A 59 -25.67 16.88 -14.93
N GLU A 60 -25.35 17.19 -16.19
CA GLU A 60 -24.82 16.22 -17.16
C GLU A 60 -23.44 15.70 -16.76
N ASP A 61 -22.53 16.58 -16.32
CA ASP A 61 -21.19 16.18 -15.90
C ASP A 61 -21.24 15.37 -14.60
N ALA A 62 -22.12 15.74 -13.67
CA ALA A 62 -22.35 14.99 -12.42
C ALA A 62 -22.96 13.59 -12.68
N ALA A 63 -23.95 13.50 -13.57
CA ALA A 63 -24.56 12.23 -13.95
C ALA A 63 -23.57 11.31 -14.68
N LEU A 64 -22.71 11.86 -15.56
CA LEU A 64 -21.65 11.10 -16.21
C LEU A 64 -20.56 10.64 -15.24
N ALA A 65 -20.21 11.46 -14.24
CA ALA A 65 -19.26 11.09 -13.20
C ALA A 65 -19.79 9.93 -12.34
N ALA A 66 -21.03 10.06 -11.86
CA ALA A 66 -21.69 8.99 -11.11
C ALA A 66 -21.86 7.72 -11.97
N ALA A 67 -22.12 7.86 -13.27
CA ALA A 67 -22.21 6.72 -14.17
C ALA A 67 -20.88 5.96 -14.29
N ARG A 68 -19.74 6.67 -14.32
CA ARG A 68 -18.41 6.03 -14.30
C ARG A 68 -18.18 5.27 -13.00
N VAL A 69 -18.52 5.87 -11.86
CA VAL A 69 -18.41 5.22 -10.55
C VAL A 69 -19.25 3.95 -10.48
N LEU A 70 -20.52 4.01 -10.90
CA LEU A 70 -21.41 2.84 -10.89
C LEU A 70 -20.90 1.71 -11.80
N ASN A 71 -20.38 2.03 -12.99
CA ASN A 71 -19.80 1.03 -13.88
C ASN A 71 -18.51 0.42 -13.32
N ALA A 72 -17.65 1.22 -12.68
CA ALA A 72 -16.42 0.72 -12.03
C ALA A 72 -16.74 -0.23 -10.87
N LEU A 73 -17.70 0.14 -10.03
CA LEU A 73 -18.19 -0.69 -8.93
C LEU A 73 -18.86 -1.97 -9.43
N TYR A 74 -19.62 -1.90 -10.52
CA TYR A 74 -20.23 -3.07 -11.15
C TYR A 74 -19.17 -4.03 -11.75
N ALA A 75 -18.18 -3.51 -12.47
CA ALA A 75 -17.08 -4.30 -13.01
C ALA A 75 -16.28 -5.00 -11.89
N ARG A 76 -16.16 -4.35 -10.73
CA ARG A 76 -15.57 -4.96 -9.53
C ARG A 76 -16.40 -6.15 -9.03
N LEU A 77 -17.72 -6.02 -8.98
CA LEU A 77 -18.62 -7.12 -8.62
C LEU A 77 -18.57 -8.26 -9.65
N GLU A 78 -18.49 -7.96 -10.95
CA GLU A 78 -18.29 -8.96 -12.01
C GLU A 78 -16.98 -9.75 -11.84
N SER A 79 -15.94 -9.11 -11.29
CA SER A 79 -14.68 -9.76 -10.94
C SER A 79 -14.73 -10.63 -9.66
N GLY A 80 -15.92 -10.80 -9.05
CA GLY A 80 -16.13 -11.60 -7.86
C GLY A 80 -15.62 -10.97 -6.56
N ARG A 81 -15.34 -9.66 -6.57
CA ARG A 81 -14.90 -8.91 -5.39
C ARG A 81 -16.13 -8.30 -4.69
N PRO A 82 -16.34 -8.56 -3.38
CA PRO A 82 -17.44 -7.94 -2.65
C PRO A 82 -17.22 -6.42 -2.54
N LEU A 83 -18.33 -5.70 -2.35
CA LEU A 83 -18.37 -4.25 -2.29
C LEU A 83 -18.69 -3.80 -0.86
N GLU A 84 -17.78 -3.05 -0.26
CA GLU A 84 -17.94 -2.40 1.03
C GLU A 84 -18.11 -0.89 0.86
N MET A 85 -18.62 -0.19 1.89
CA MET A 85 -18.80 1.27 1.83
C MET A 85 -17.50 2.02 1.53
N GLY A 86 -16.36 1.55 2.05
CA GLY A 86 -15.06 2.15 1.77
C GLY A 86 -14.63 2.06 0.31
N ASP A 87 -15.14 1.07 -0.43
CA ASP A 87 -14.88 0.94 -1.88
C ASP A 87 -15.66 1.98 -2.67
N VAL A 88 -16.91 2.25 -2.26
CA VAL A 88 -17.74 3.31 -2.87
C VAL A 88 -17.07 4.68 -2.68
N GLU A 89 -16.64 5.00 -1.46
CA GLU A 89 -15.92 6.25 -1.17
C GLU A 89 -14.56 6.34 -1.91
N GLY A 90 -13.91 5.20 -2.15
CA GLY A 90 -12.67 5.13 -2.91
C GLY A 90 -12.88 5.49 -4.39
N GLU A 91 -13.88 4.88 -5.02
CA GLU A 91 -14.21 5.14 -6.43
C GLU A 91 -14.72 6.57 -6.65
N ILE A 92 -15.50 7.13 -5.71
CA ILE A 92 -15.95 8.52 -5.78
C ILE A 92 -14.75 9.48 -5.78
N ARG A 93 -13.80 9.30 -4.87
CA ARG A 93 -12.58 10.13 -4.80
C ARG A 93 -11.67 9.99 -6.02
N MET A 94 -11.60 8.80 -6.61
CA MET A 94 -10.85 8.57 -7.85
C MET A 94 -11.54 9.19 -9.06
N GLY A 95 -12.88 9.18 -9.09
CA GLY A 95 -13.70 9.84 -10.12
C GLY A 95 -13.49 11.36 -10.18
N ASP A 96 -13.36 12.02 -9.03
CA ASP A 96 -13.08 13.46 -8.93
C ASP A 96 -11.69 13.82 -9.44
N SER A 97 -10.69 12.97 -9.20
CA SER A 97 -9.31 13.19 -9.65
C SER A 97 -9.16 13.04 -11.17
N ALA A 98 -10.03 12.26 -11.82
CA ALA A 98 -10.04 12.06 -13.26
C ALA A 98 -10.62 13.26 -14.05
N MET A 99 -11.40 14.15 -13.41
CA MET A 99 -11.95 15.35 -14.05
C MET A 99 -10.90 16.47 -14.28
N MET A 100 -9.74 16.41 -13.62
CA MET A 100 -8.68 17.43 -13.73
C MET A 100 -7.55 17.10 -14.71
N ALA A 101 -7.53 15.91 -15.32
CA ALA A 101 -6.47 15.52 -16.24
C ALA A 101 -7.05 15.03 -17.57
N LYS A 102 -7.04 15.92 -18.57
CA LYS A 102 -7.10 15.50 -19.97
C LYS A 102 -5.94 14.53 -20.20
N ALA A 103 -6.27 13.29 -20.57
CA ALA A 103 -5.30 12.34 -21.10
C ALA A 103 -4.55 12.96 -22.30
N PRO A 104 -3.29 12.57 -22.50
CA PRO A 104 -3.10 11.56 -23.52
C PRO A 104 -2.18 10.42 -23.08
N ASP A 105 -2.58 9.23 -23.51
CA ASP A 105 -1.72 8.12 -23.93
C ASP A 105 -0.46 7.85 -23.08
N GLY A 106 -0.64 7.05 -22.02
CA GLY A 106 0.45 6.57 -21.19
C GLY A 106 0.02 5.27 -20.54
N GLY A 107 0.51 4.15 -21.09
CA GLY A 107 0.12 2.80 -20.73
C GLY A 107 -0.09 2.59 -19.24
N GLN A 108 -1.35 2.29 -18.89
CA GLN A 108 -1.67 1.47 -17.76
C GLN A 108 -0.76 0.25 -17.87
N ILE A 109 0.24 0.15 -17.00
CA ILE A 109 0.88 -1.14 -16.79
C ILE A 109 -0.22 -1.95 -16.10
N GLU A 110 -0.96 -2.70 -16.91
CA GLU A 110 -1.67 -3.90 -16.52
C GLU A 110 -0.64 -4.86 -15.92
N MET A 111 -0.18 -4.57 -14.69
CA MET A 111 0.15 -5.65 -13.79
C MET A 111 -1.14 -6.46 -13.65
N PHE A 112 -1.06 -7.77 -13.76
CA PHE A 112 -2.19 -8.71 -13.71
C PHE A 112 -2.86 -9.06 -15.06
N LYS A 113 -2.09 -9.22 -16.15
CA LYS A 113 -2.44 -10.21 -17.18
C LYS A 113 -1.53 -11.44 -17.12
N GLY A 114 -2.09 -12.55 -16.61
CA GLY A 114 -1.70 -13.91 -16.94
C GLY A 114 -0.41 -14.46 -16.33
N GLY A 115 -0.49 -14.97 -15.11
CA GLY A 115 0.54 -15.83 -14.49
C GLY A 115 0.18 -16.14 -13.04
N PRO A 116 0.50 -17.33 -12.50
CA PRO A 116 -0.04 -17.81 -11.23
C PRO A 116 0.72 -17.14 -10.06
N VAL A 117 0.47 -15.87 -9.80
CA VAL A 117 0.94 -15.20 -8.59
C VAL A 117 -0.14 -14.21 -8.12
N GLU A 118 -1.20 -14.78 -7.57
CA GLU A 118 -1.95 -14.10 -6.52
C GLU A 118 -1.03 -14.01 -5.29
N ILE A 119 -0.61 -12.81 -4.88
CA ILE A 119 -0.12 -12.63 -3.51
C ILE A 119 -1.36 -12.56 -2.62
N ARG A 120 -1.98 -13.71 -2.42
CA ARG A 120 -3.02 -13.88 -1.42
C ARG A 120 -2.38 -13.99 -0.05
N THR A 121 -2.20 -12.85 0.60
CA THR A 121 -2.03 -12.81 2.04
C THR A 121 -3.38 -12.50 2.69
N ARG A 122 -3.79 -13.40 3.58
CA ARG A 122 -5.18 -13.59 4.05
C ARG A 122 -5.77 -12.44 4.90
N LYS A 123 -5.20 -11.23 4.90
CA LYS A 123 -5.61 -10.15 5.81
C LYS A 123 -5.59 -8.70 5.28
N LYS A 124 -4.83 -8.32 4.24
CA LYS A 124 -4.78 -6.91 3.79
C LYS A 124 -4.14 -6.77 2.41
N LEU A 125 -4.83 -6.10 1.47
CA LEU A 125 -4.25 -5.68 0.19
C LEU A 125 -3.43 -4.41 0.45
N VAL A 126 -2.14 -4.43 0.13
CA VAL A 126 -1.25 -3.27 0.31
C VAL A 126 -0.96 -2.66 -1.05
N GLU A 127 -1.55 -1.50 -1.30
CA GLU A 127 -1.37 -0.75 -2.54
C GLU A 127 -0.69 0.59 -2.26
N PRO A 128 0.32 0.98 -3.04
CA PRO A 128 0.89 2.31 -2.97
C PRO A 128 -0.16 3.35 -3.35
N ARG A 129 -0.41 4.31 -2.45
CA ARG A 129 -1.46 5.34 -2.58
C ARG A 129 -1.00 6.58 -3.32
N THR A 130 0.31 6.82 -3.39
CA THR A 130 0.90 8.00 -4.02
C THR A 130 1.87 7.61 -5.14
N GLU A 131 2.09 8.51 -6.10
CA GLU A 131 3.07 8.30 -7.18
C GLU A 131 4.50 8.04 -6.63
N ALA A 132 4.87 8.74 -5.55
CA ALA A 132 6.15 8.49 -4.88
C ALA A 132 6.24 7.07 -4.30
N GLN A 133 5.16 6.56 -3.70
CA GLN A 133 5.11 5.18 -3.21
C GLN A 133 5.15 4.17 -4.36
N LYS A 134 4.48 4.45 -5.49
CA LYS A 134 4.54 3.59 -6.69
C LYS A 134 5.95 3.52 -7.25
N ALA A 135 6.61 4.68 -7.40
CA ALA A 135 7.99 4.76 -7.86
C ALA A 135 8.95 4.03 -6.90
N TYR A 136 8.75 4.19 -5.58
CA TYR A 136 9.52 3.48 -4.57
C TYR A 136 9.36 1.96 -4.68
N VAL A 137 8.12 1.46 -4.73
CA VAL A 137 7.83 0.02 -4.89
C VAL A 137 8.45 -0.53 -6.17
N LYS A 138 8.33 0.19 -7.29
CA LYS A 138 8.98 -0.18 -8.56
C LYS A 138 10.49 -0.30 -8.39
N SER A 139 11.13 0.68 -7.76
CA SER A 139 12.57 0.66 -7.48
C SER A 139 13.00 -0.57 -6.67
N LEU A 140 12.20 -0.98 -5.67
CA LEU A 140 12.47 -2.16 -4.85
C LEU A 140 12.51 -3.47 -5.67
N PHE A 141 11.74 -3.56 -6.76
CA PHE A 141 11.74 -4.70 -7.67
C PHE A 141 12.84 -4.64 -8.73
N GLU A 142 13.28 -3.45 -9.12
CA GLU A 142 14.26 -3.28 -10.20
C GLU A 142 15.71 -3.28 -9.71
N ASN A 143 15.97 -2.84 -8.47
CA ASN A 143 17.32 -2.62 -7.99
C ASN A 143 17.72 -3.57 -6.84
N GLU A 144 19.02 -3.86 -6.74
CA GLU A 144 19.59 -4.68 -5.66
C GLU A 144 19.77 -3.87 -4.36
N LEU A 145 20.03 -2.57 -4.45
CA LEU A 145 20.15 -1.67 -3.30
C LEU A 145 19.20 -0.48 -3.50
N CYS A 146 18.37 -0.21 -2.49
CA CYS A 146 17.42 0.90 -2.51
C CYS A 146 17.47 1.71 -1.22
N PHE A 147 17.36 3.04 -1.35
CA PHE A 147 17.20 3.95 -0.22
C PHE A 147 15.77 4.52 -0.21
N GLY A 148 15.00 4.19 0.82
CA GLY A 148 13.65 4.72 1.06
C GLY A 148 13.68 5.80 2.13
N ILE A 149 13.90 7.05 1.72
CA ILE A 149 14.14 8.15 2.65
C ILE A 149 12.98 9.14 2.60
N GLY A 150 12.45 9.47 3.76
CA GLY A 150 11.36 10.43 3.88
C GLY A 150 10.80 10.49 5.30
N PRO A 151 9.81 11.36 5.55
CA PRO A 151 9.20 11.53 6.87
C PRO A 151 8.61 10.23 7.46
N ALA A 152 8.46 10.19 8.78
CA ALA A 152 7.65 9.16 9.44
C ALA A 152 6.21 9.12 8.88
N GLY A 153 5.60 7.93 8.88
CA GLY A 153 4.23 7.73 8.38
C GLY A 153 4.08 7.63 6.86
N THR A 154 5.15 7.78 6.07
CA THR A 154 5.10 7.67 4.60
C THR A 154 5.05 6.23 4.07
N GLY A 155 5.15 5.23 4.95
CA GLY A 155 5.04 3.81 4.60
C GLY A 155 6.31 3.18 4.04
N LYS A 156 7.46 3.87 4.04
CA LYS A 156 8.76 3.37 3.53
C LYS A 156 9.10 1.95 4.01
N THR A 157 9.18 1.74 5.32
CA THR A 157 9.50 0.42 5.92
C THR A 157 8.41 -0.60 5.65
N TYR A 158 7.15 -0.20 5.74
CA TYR A 158 6.00 -1.08 5.53
C TYR A 158 5.95 -1.63 4.09
N LEU A 159 6.14 -0.75 3.08
CA LEU A 159 6.19 -1.12 1.67
C LEU A 159 7.42 -1.98 1.36
N ALA A 160 8.57 -1.69 1.99
CA ALA A 160 9.76 -2.53 1.86
C ALA A 160 9.52 -3.95 2.36
N VAL A 161 8.91 -4.10 3.54
CA VAL A 161 8.53 -5.40 4.11
C VAL A 161 7.52 -6.12 3.22
N ALA A 162 6.52 -5.40 2.68
CA ALA A 162 5.54 -5.97 1.75
C ALA A 162 6.20 -6.60 0.52
N VAL A 163 7.12 -5.86 -0.13
CA VAL A 163 7.87 -6.35 -1.29
C VAL A 163 8.78 -7.52 -0.91
N GLY A 164 9.44 -7.44 0.25
CA GLY A 164 10.29 -8.53 0.76
C GLY A 164 9.52 -9.83 0.98
N VAL A 165 8.34 -9.75 1.61
CA VAL A 165 7.44 -10.89 1.80
C VAL A 165 6.99 -11.45 0.45
N ASN A 166 6.65 -10.59 -0.51
CA ASN A 166 6.31 -11.05 -1.85
C ASN A 166 7.44 -11.87 -2.49
N LEU A 167 8.63 -11.28 -2.58
CA LEU A 167 9.78 -11.94 -3.20
C LEU A 167 10.14 -13.27 -2.51
N PHE A 168 9.94 -13.35 -1.20
CA PHE A 168 10.13 -14.58 -0.43
C PHE A 168 9.08 -15.65 -0.74
N LEU A 169 7.81 -15.28 -0.88
CA LEU A 169 6.74 -16.21 -1.25
C LEU A 169 6.89 -16.70 -2.68
N ASP A 170 7.37 -15.84 -3.58
CA ASP A 170 7.68 -16.16 -4.99
C ASP A 170 8.97 -16.97 -5.15
N GLY A 171 9.70 -17.26 -4.07
CA GLY A 171 10.96 -18.00 -4.10
C GLY A 171 12.09 -17.25 -4.81
N LYS A 172 11.99 -15.92 -4.92
CA LYS A 172 13.07 -15.05 -5.46
C LYS A 172 14.18 -14.82 -4.44
N VAL A 173 13.86 -14.97 -3.16
CA VAL A 173 14.80 -14.96 -2.04
C VAL A 173 14.42 -16.07 -1.05
N ASP A 174 15.41 -16.64 -0.39
CA ASP A 174 15.23 -17.72 0.57
C ASP A 174 14.97 -17.21 2.00
N LYS A 175 15.36 -15.96 2.27
CA LYS A 175 15.31 -15.35 3.61
C LYS A 175 14.89 -13.90 3.60
N ILE A 176 14.26 -13.46 4.69
CA ILE A 176 14.03 -12.05 5.01
C ILE A 176 14.81 -11.71 6.27
N ILE A 177 15.59 -10.62 6.23
CA ILE A 177 16.36 -10.14 7.37
C ILE A 177 15.97 -8.70 7.63
N LEU A 178 15.33 -8.45 8.78
CA LEU A 178 14.96 -7.11 9.22
C LEU A 178 15.90 -6.70 10.35
N SER A 179 16.51 -5.53 10.19
CA SER A 179 17.46 -5.00 11.16
C SER A 179 17.19 -3.55 11.46
N ARG A 180 17.55 -3.13 12.67
CA ARG A 180 17.44 -1.75 13.12
C ARG A 180 18.65 -1.44 14.03
N PRO A 181 19.25 -0.24 13.94
CA PRO A 181 20.29 0.18 14.87
C PRO A 181 19.75 0.20 16.30
N ALA A 182 20.53 -0.31 17.25
CA ALA A 182 20.21 -0.10 18.66
C ALA A 182 20.56 1.35 19.01
N VAL A 183 19.55 2.14 19.34
CA VAL A 183 19.72 3.49 19.87
C VAL A 183 19.39 3.46 21.35
N GLU A 184 20.31 3.94 22.16
CA GLU A 184 20.05 4.17 23.57
C GLU A 184 19.15 5.41 23.68
N ALA A 185 17.83 5.21 23.67
CA ALA A 185 16.85 6.27 23.90
C ALA A 185 16.86 6.70 25.39
N GLY A 186 17.98 7.23 25.87
CA GLY A 186 18.16 7.74 27.22
C GLY A 186 18.35 6.70 28.33
N GLU A 187 17.95 5.44 28.12
CA GLU A 187 18.21 4.32 29.03
C GLU A 187 19.28 3.40 28.44
N ARG A 188 20.36 3.12 29.18
CA ARG A 188 21.34 2.11 28.71
C ARG A 188 20.61 0.77 28.64
N LEU A 189 20.73 0.08 27.50
CA LEU A 189 20.15 -1.24 27.25
C LEU A 189 20.42 -2.25 28.38
N GLY A 190 21.46 -2.03 29.19
CA GLY A 190 21.80 -2.81 30.37
C GLY A 190 20.79 -2.78 31.54
N PHE A 191 19.87 -1.82 31.62
CA PHE A 191 19.01 -1.63 32.81
C PHE A 191 17.64 -2.32 32.77
N LEU A 192 17.18 -2.80 31.62
CA LEU A 192 15.94 -3.59 31.55
C LEU A 192 16.17 -4.98 32.17
N PRO A 193 15.33 -5.50 33.08
CA PRO A 193 15.45 -6.88 33.57
C PRO A 193 15.07 -7.88 32.46
N GLY A 194 15.73 -9.05 32.40
CA GLY A 194 15.45 -10.10 31.40
C GLY A 194 16.67 -10.49 30.54
N ASP A 195 16.48 -11.45 29.63
CA ASP A 195 17.51 -11.88 28.69
C ASP A 195 17.77 -10.81 27.62
N MET A 196 18.94 -10.83 26.97
CA MET A 196 19.32 -9.81 25.97
C MET A 196 18.28 -9.64 24.85
N LYS A 197 17.52 -10.70 24.55
CA LYS A 197 16.40 -10.68 23.60
C LYS A 197 15.21 -9.86 24.13
N ASP A 198 14.79 -10.12 25.36
CA ASP A 198 13.66 -9.41 26.01
C ASP A 198 13.88 -7.90 26.11
N LYS A 199 15.14 -7.46 26.20
CA LYS A 199 15.51 -6.03 26.26
C LYS A 199 15.46 -5.32 24.90
N ILE A 200 15.60 -6.08 23.81
CA ILE A 200 15.71 -5.57 22.44
C ILE A 200 14.37 -5.65 21.72
N ASP A 201 13.55 -6.64 22.07
CA ASP A 201 12.24 -6.92 21.47
C ASP A 201 11.32 -5.68 21.39
N PRO A 202 11.23 -4.78 22.39
CA PRO A 202 10.38 -3.58 22.28
C PRO A 202 10.75 -2.66 21.10
N TYR A 203 12.03 -2.53 20.78
CA TYR A 203 12.49 -1.69 19.65
C TYR A 203 12.27 -2.35 18.29
N MET A 204 12.18 -3.68 18.28
CA MET A 204 11.94 -4.47 17.07
C MET A 204 10.44 -4.73 16.82
N GLN A 205 9.58 -4.48 17.80
CA GLN A 205 8.13 -4.73 17.72
C GLN A 205 7.47 -4.17 16.44
N PRO A 206 7.78 -2.96 15.95
CA PRO A 206 7.19 -2.46 14.70
C PRO A 206 7.47 -3.35 13.48
N LEU A 207 8.61 -4.04 13.45
CA LEU A 207 8.97 -4.98 12.38
C LEU A 207 8.20 -6.29 12.51
N TYR A 208 7.96 -6.76 13.74
CA TYR A 208 7.07 -7.91 14.00
C TYR A 208 5.63 -7.61 13.57
N ASP A 209 5.14 -6.43 13.90
CA ASP A 209 3.78 -5.98 13.55
C ASP A 209 3.63 -5.86 12.03
N ALA A 210 4.61 -5.26 11.35
CA ALA A 210 4.63 -5.17 9.89
C ALA A 210 4.58 -6.55 9.23
N LEU A 211 5.35 -7.53 9.70
CA LEU A 211 5.29 -8.90 9.17
C LEU A 211 3.95 -9.59 9.42
N SER A 212 3.33 -9.33 10.57
CA SER A 212 2.05 -9.92 10.98
C SER A 212 0.86 -9.42 10.14
N ASP A 213 1.02 -8.27 9.47
CA ASP A 213 0.06 -7.77 8.48
C ASP A 213 0.06 -8.62 7.19
N PHE A 214 1.21 -9.20 6.81
CA PHE A 214 1.36 -9.97 5.58
C PHE A 214 1.34 -11.49 5.79
N LEU A 215 1.74 -11.98 6.95
CA LEU A 215 1.83 -13.41 7.23
C LEU A 215 1.05 -13.74 8.51
N PRO A 216 0.26 -14.83 8.54
CA PRO A 216 -0.39 -15.29 9.76
C PRO A 216 0.63 -15.48 10.90
N GLY A 217 0.31 -15.02 12.11
CA GLY A 217 1.24 -15.06 13.25
C GLY A 217 1.85 -16.45 13.54
N LYS A 218 1.08 -17.53 13.40
CA LYS A 218 1.61 -18.91 13.53
C LYS A 218 2.67 -19.24 12.46
N GLN A 219 2.50 -18.73 11.25
CA GLN A 219 3.47 -18.91 10.16
C GLN A 219 4.71 -18.06 10.41
N VAL A 220 4.55 -16.80 10.84
CA VAL A 220 5.69 -15.93 11.20
C VAL A 220 6.55 -16.58 12.28
N ALA A 221 5.94 -17.06 13.37
CA ALA A 221 6.66 -17.72 14.46
C ALA A 221 7.49 -18.91 13.97
N LYS A 222 6.90 -19.78 13.12
CA LYS A 222 7.60 -20.91 12.52
C LYS A 222 8.75 -20.47 11.61
N LEU A 223 8.54 -19.47 10.76
CA LEU A 223 9.58 -18.96 9.85
C LEU A 223 10.75 -18.32 10.61
N ILE A 224 10.49 -17.74 11.78
CA ILE A 224 11.52 -17.21 12.67
C ILE A 224 12.29 -18.36 13.34
N GLU A 225 11.60 -19.39 13.83
CA GLU A 225 12.22 -20.59 14.39
C GLU A 225 13.12 -21.29 13.36
N ASP A 226 12.66 -21.40 12.12
CA ASP A 226 13.38 -21.98 10.98
C ASP A 226 14.51 -21.06 10.45
N LYS A 227 14.70 -19.86 11.02
CA LYS A 227 15.66 -18.83 10.58
C LYS A 227 15.50 -18.42 9.10
N ARG A 228 14.28 -18.50 8.58
CA ARG A 228 13.90 -17.97 7.26
C ARG A 228 13.52 -16.49 7.34
N ILE A 229 12.95 -16.08 8.47
CA ILE A 229 12.78 -14.67 8.84
C ILE A 229 13.66 -14.39 10.04
N GLU A 230 14.54 -13.41 9.94
CA GLU A 230 15.38 -12.98 11.06
C GLU A 230 15.10 -11.51 11.38
N ILE A 231 14.79 -11.22 12.64
CA ILE A 231 14.68 -9.85 13.15
C ILE A 231 15.77 -9.68 14.20
N ALA A 232 16.76 -8.84 13.92
CA ALA A 232 17.93 -8.73 14.77
C ALA A 232 18.57 -7.33 14.72
N PRO A 233 19.21 -6.88 15.82
CA PRO A 233 19.93 -5.62 15.83
C PRO A 233 21.04 -5.57 14.78
N LEU A 234 21.37 -4.35 14.34
CA LEU A 234 22.42 -4.11 13.35
C LEU A 234 23.77 -4.75 13.72
N ALA A 235 24.10 -4.82 15.01
CA ALA A 235 25.35 -5.42 15.49
C ALA A 235 25.51 -6.91 15.10
N PHE A 236 24.40 -7.64 14.95
CA PHE A 236 24.40 -9.06 14.59
C PHE A 236 24.71 -9.32 13.11
N MET A 237 24.79 -8.25 12.31
CA MET A 237 25.11 -8.34 10.89
C MET A 237 26.63 -8.41 10.64
N ARG A 238 27.43 -8.12 11.67
CA ARG A 238 28.89 -8.11 11.58
C ARG A 238 29.42 -9.48 11.20
N GLY A 239 30.30 -9.51 10.19
CA GLY A 239 30.97 -10.74 9.74
C GLY A 239 30.07 -11.70 8.95
N ARG A 240 28.83 -11.31 8.63
CA ARG A 240 27.93 -12.10 7.79
C ARG A 240 28.13 -11.77 6.31
N THR A 241 27.74 -12.70 5.45
CA THR A 241 27.43 -12.44 4.05
C THR A 241 25.96 -12.80 3.86
N LEU A 242 25.16 -11.84 3.40
CA LEU A 242 23.73 -11.99 3.26
C LEU A 242 23.46 -12.36 1.80
N SER A 243 23.36 -13.65 1.51
CA SER A 243 23.09 -14.19 0.17
C SER A 243 21.67 -14.75 0.08
N GLU A 244 21.09 -14.70 -1.13
CA GLU A 244 19.69 -15.11 -1.40
C GLU A 244 18.69 -14.54 -0.38
N ALA A 245 18.89 -13.29 0.07
CA ALA A 245 18.11 -12.69 1.14
C ALA A 245 17.55 -11.31 0.74
N PHE A 246 16.34 -11.00 1.22
CA PHE A 246 15.81 -9.64 1.21
C PHE A 246 16.08 -9.00 2.57
N VAL A 247 16.88 -7.95 2.57
CA VAL A 247 17.43 -7.33 3.79
C VAL A 247 16.88 -5.92 3.93
N VAL A 248 16.35 -5.57 5.11
CA VAL A 248 15.89 -4.21 5.41
C VAL A 248 16.66 -3.67 6.61
N LEU A 249 17.25 -2.48 6.47
CA LEU A 249 17.73 -1.67 7.59
C LEU A 249 16.75 -0.54 7.85
N ASP A 250 16.00 -0.65 8.94
CA ASP A 250 15.05 0.35 9.39
C ASP A 250 15.69 1.37 10.33
N GLU A 251 15.13 2.59 10.36
CA GLU A 251 15.69 3.76 11.04
C GLU A 251 17.19 3.96 10.80
N ALA A 252 17.62 3.85 9.55
CA ALA A 252 19.02 3.89 9.18
C ALA A 252 19.71 5.23 9.51
N GLN A 253 18.94 6.31 9.74
CA GLN A 253 19.49 7.58 10.22
C GLN A 253 20.19 7.45 11.58
N ASN A 254 19.84 6.41 12.33
CA ASN A 254 20.41 6.08 13.63
C ASN A 254 21.58 5.08 13.55
N ALA A 255 22.05 4.75 12.34
CA ALA A 255 23.31 4.06 12.13
C ALA A 255 24.45 5.09 12.01
N THR A 256 25.57 4.84 12.67
CA THR A 256 26.82 5.58 12.43
C THR A 256 27.40 5.26 11.05
N SER A 257 28.27 6.12 10.52
CA SER A 257 28.97 5.90 9.23
C SER A 257 29.69 4.55 9.17
N MET A 258 30.35 4.15 10.26
CA MET A 258 31.01 2.83 10.35
C MET A 258 30.01 1.67 10.29
N GLN A 259 28.87 1.79 10.97
CA GLN A 259 27.83 0.76 10.96
C GLN A 259 27.15 0.65 9.60
N MET A 260 26.87 1.78 8.93
CA MET A 260 26.33 1.79 7.58
C MET A 260 27.28 1.11 6.59
N LYS A 261 28.57 1.49 6.60
CA LYS A 261 29.60 0.85 5.76
C LYS A 261 29.74 -0.64 6.06
N MET A 262 29.71 -1.02 7.34
CA MET A 262 29.72 -2.42 7.76
C MET A 262 28.54 -3.17 7.15
N PHE A 263 27.34 -2.62 7.21
CA PHE A 263 26.12 -3.25 6.73
C PHE A 263 26.03 -3.36 5.21
N LEU A 264 26.30 -2.27 4.47
CA LEU A 264 26.26 -2.25 3.01
C LEU A 264 27.22 -3.28 2.40
N THR A 265 28.39 -3.49 3.02
CA THR A 265 29.36 -4.49 2.56
C THR A 265 28.99 -5.94 2.90
N ARG A 266 27.84 -6.19 3.55
CA ARG A 266 27.33 -7.55 3.77
C ARG A 266 26.45 -8.06 2.63
N LEU A 267 26.06 -7.19 1.68
CA LEU A 267 25.22 -7.56 0.54
C LEU A 267 25.90 -8.65 -0.30
N GLY A 268 25.30 -9.83 -0.35
CA GLY A 268 25.77 -10.98 -1.10
C GLY A 268 24.98 -11.21 -2.39
N LYS A 269 25.34 -12.26 -3.12
CA LYS A 269 24.69 -12.63 -4.39
C LYS A 269 23.22 -13.00 -4.18
N GLY A 270 22.39 -12.70 -5.18
CA GLY A 270 20.95 -13.03 -5.18
C GLY A 270 20.16 -12.31 -4.10
N SER A 271 20.76 -11.28 -3.48
CA SER A 271 20.16 -10.55 -2.37
C SER A 271 19.77 -9.16 -2.80
N ARG A 272 18.83 -8.61 -2.04
CA ARG A 272 18.39 -7.23 -2.18
C ARG A 272 18.43 -6.57 -0.82
N MET A 273 18.83 -5.31 -0.78
CA MET A 273 18.98 -4.54 0.44
C MET A 273 18.23 -3.23 0.33
N VAL A 274 17.45 -2.93 1.36
CA VAL A 274 16.66 -1.71 1.45
C VAL A 274 17.07 -0.98 2.72
N ILE A 275 17.47 0.28 2.56
CA ILE A 275 17.82 1.17 3.65
C ILE A 275 16.69 2.18 3.80
N THR A 276 16.02 2.20 4.94
CA THR A 276 14.90 3.11 5.20
C THR A 276 15.22 4.02 6.37
N GLY A 277 14.83 5.30 6.27
CA GLY A 277 15.08 6.26 7.34
C GLY A 277 14.49 7.63 7.11
N ASP A 278 14.67 8.51 8.09
CA ASP A 278 14.25 9.91 8.08
C ASP A 278 15.42 10.80 8.51
N ARG A 279 15.94 11.62 7.59
CA ARG A 279 17.08 12.52 7.85
C ARG A 279 16.80 13.55 8.95
N SER A 280 15.53 13.84 9.24
CA SER A 280 15.15 14.81 10.27
C SER A 280 15.10 14.25 11.69
N GLN A 281 15.17 12.91 11.84
CA GLN A 281 14.97 12.20 13.11
C GLN A 281 16.23 11.45 13.54
N VAL A 282 17.36 12.15 13.62
CA VAL A 282 18.64 11.56 14.05
C VAL A 282 18.71 11.57 15.59
N ASP A 283 18.70 10.37 16.18
CA ASP A 283 18.78 10.14 17.63
C ASP A 283 20.21 9.82 18.11
N LEU A 284 21.21 10.01 17.26
CA LEU A 284 22.62 9.79 17.60
C LEU A 284 23.15 10.84 18.59
N GLN A 285 24.15 10.44 19.37
CA GLN A 285 24.86 11.36 20.26
C GLN A 285 25.45 12.54 19.48
N ARG A 286 25.46 13.73 20.11
CA ARG A 286 26.02 14.95 19.49
C ARG A 286 27.47 14.72 19.03
N GLY A 287 27.74 15.07 17.78
CA GLY A 287 29.07 14.93 17.16
C GLY A 287 29.29 13.61 16.42
N VAL A 288 28.36 12.65 16.52
CA VAL A 288 28.39 11.42 15.71
C VAL A 288 27.67 11.66 14.39
N VAL A 289 28.34 11.36 13.28
CA VAL A 289 27.76 11.51 11.94
C VAL A 289 26.84 10.32 11.62
N SER A 290 25.66 10.64 11.09
CA SER A 290 24.74 9.63 10.58
C SER A 290 25.27 9.02 9.29
N GLY A 291 25.38 7.70 9.26
CA GLY A 291 25.81 6.96 8.08
C GLY A 291 24.81 7.03 6.94
N LEU A 292 23.52 7.28 7.21
CA LEU A 292 22.52 7.52 6.17
C LEU A 292 22.83 8.80 5.40
N HIS A 293 23.25 9.86 6.09
CA HIS A 293 23.58 11.14 5.47
C HIS A 293 24.85 11.07 4.61
N GLU A 294 25.79 10.17 4.94
CA GLU A 294 27.01 9.96 4.14
C GLU A 294 26.83 9.01 2.95
N ALA A 295 25.88 8.07 3.02
CA ALA A 295 25.79 6.96 2.08
C ALA A 295 24.83 7.18 0.90
N GLU A 296 23.94 8.15 1.00
CA GLU A 296 23.01 8.52 -0.08
C GLU A 296 23.67 9.37 -1.17
#